data_AF-A0A2V7ZA76-F1
#
_entry.id   AF-A0A2V7ZA76-F1
#
_cell.length_a   1.000
_cell.length_b   1.000
_cell.length_c   1.000
_cell.angle_alpha   90.00
_cell.angle_beta   90.00
_cell.angle_gamma   90.00
#
_symmetry.space_group_name_H-M   'P 1'
#
loop_
_entity.id
_entity.type
_entity.pdbx_description
1 polymer ?
#
loop_
_entity_poly.entity_id
_entity_poly.type
_entity_poly.pdbx_seq_one_letter_code
_entity_poly.pdbx_strand_id
1 'polypeptide(L)'
;MEVDKMLGGMYMSTLRRLICAVGIGSLGIFGAAPLTATAAEPVIFTQTITVSTPIPAFSCRPYGYSFDTLATFTVEFHIIRFFEGSTLVKEIRHIDTTGTIYRSDDLSKTIPYGANLTRTLDPASNTITITGLFRYTHPDGSGMVALDAGRTFVIPPTVITDTGPTQVEWQMAVCAILAAE
;
A
#
# COMPACT_ATOMS: atom_id res chain seq x y z
N MET A 1 80.86 41.46 -16.55
CA MET A 1 81.00 40.73 -17.82
C MET A 1 80.60 39.30 -17.52
N GLU A 2 79.61 38.78 -18.27
CA GLU A 2 79.04 37.43 -18.26
C GLU A 2 78.30 36.96 -16.98
N VAL A 3 76.97 36.77 -16.98
CA VAL A 3 76.05 35.86 -17.71
C VAL A 3 75.62 34.75 -16.72
N ASP A 4 74.36 34.80 -16.25
CA ASP A 4 73.24 33.93 -16.68
C ASP A 4 73.49 32.47 -16.21
N LYS A 5 72.61 31.72 -15.53
CA LYS A 5 71.17 31.57 -15.70
C LYS A 5 70.65 30.49 -14.72
N MET A 6 69.42 30.66 -14.21
CA MET A 6 68.29 29.68 -14.18
C MET A 6 68.51 28.25 -13.60
N LEU A 7 67.60 27.54 -12.90
CA LEU A 7 66.16 27.49 -12.61
C LEU A 7 66.09 26.55 -11.37
N GLY A 8 65.25 26.69 -10.35
CA GLY A 8 63.79 26.74 -10.36
C GLY A 8 63.28 25.59 -9.46
N GLY A 9 62.32 25.87 -8.58
CA GLY A 9 61.53 24.82 -7.90
C GLY A 9 61.39 24.94 -6.40
N MET A 10 60.45 25.80 -5.97
CA MET A 10 59.77 25.75 -4.66
C MET A 10 59.25 24.33 -4.35
N TYR A 11 59.31 23.90 -3.07
CA TYR A 11 58.08 23.62 -2.31
C TYR A 11 58.36 23.68 -0.80
N MET A 12 57.45 24.39 -0.15
CA MET A 12 57.44 24.83 1.24
C MET A 12 56.67 23.80 2.09
N SER A 13 57.16 23.43 3.28
CA SER A 13 56.28 23.18 4.44
C SER A 13 57.05 23.21 5.77
N THR A 14 57.08 24.40 6.35
CA THR A 14 57.01 24.74 7.78
C THR A 14 55.98 23.86 8.53
N LEU A 15 55.97 23.62 9.85
CA LEU A 15 56.11 24.53 10.99
C LEU A 15 55.95 23.74 12.34
N ARG A 16 56.69 24.17 13.37
CA ARG A 16 56.32 24.38 14.82
C ARG A 16 55.54 23.32 15.62
N ARG A 17 56.12 22.80 16.71
CA ARG A 17 56.30 23.33 18.10
C ARG A 17 55.08 23.13 19.02
N LEU A 18 55.36 22.44 20.13
CA LEU A 18 54.63 22.32 21.40
C LEU A 18 54.03 23.65 21.90
N ILE A 19 52.97 23.57 22.73
CA ILE A 19 52.96 24.04 24.15
C ILE A 19 51.58 23.86 24.82
N CYS A 20 51.65 23.28 26.02
CA CYS A 20 50.89 23.42 27.28
C CYS A 20 49.35 23.55 27.37
N ALA A 21 48.84 22.77 28.32
CA ALA A 21 47.53 22.79 28.93
C ALA A 21 47.30 23.99 29.88
N VAL A 22 46.02 24.32 30.09
CA VAL A 22 45.29 24.62 31.35
C VAL A 22 44.10 25.51 31.00
N GLY A 23 42.87 25.06 31.32
CA GLY A 23 41.67 25.87 31.12
C GLY A 23 40.37 25.22 31.61
N ILE A 24 40.02 25.51 32.87
CA ILE A 24 38.71 25.99 33.36
C ILE A 24 37.44 25.21 32.95
N GLY A 25 36.63 24.85 33.95
CA GLY A 25 35.19 25.09 33.87
C GLY A 25 34.30 23.89 34.15
N SER A 26 33.69 23.91 35.32
CA SER A 26 32.50 23.14 35.71
C SER A 26 31.44 23.07 34.60
N LEU A 27 31.29 21.92 33.96
CA LEU A 27 30.07 21.55 33.25
C LEU A 27 29.18 20.82 34.25
N GLY A 28 28.25 21.57 34.85
CA GLY A 28 27.14 21.00 35.58
C GLY A 28 26.46 19.97 34.67
N ILE A 29 26.36 18.75 35.20
CA ILE A 29 25.53 17.69 34.64
C ILE A 29 24.09 18.20 34.76
N PHE A 30 23.65 18.98 33.77
CA PHE A 30 22.23 19.12 33.51
C PHE A 30 21.77 17.72 33.14
N GLY A 31 21.18 17.04 34.12
CA GLY A 31 20.45 15.82 33.91
C GLY A 31 19.40 16.10 32.85
N ALA A 32 19.71 15.73 31.61
CA ALA A 32 18.69 15.47 30.61
C ALA A 32 17.88 14.30 31.16
N ALA A 33 16.86 14.61 31.97
CA ALA A 33 15.79 13.66 32.18
C ALA A 33 15.37 13.21 30.77
N PRO A 34 15.42 11.92 30.43
CA PRO A 34 14.97 11.48 29.14
C PRO A 34 13.50 11.87 29.07
N LEU A 35 13.21 12.91 28.28
CA LEU A 35 11.86 13.14 27.78
C LEU A 35 11.59 11.92 26.92
N THR A 36 11.01 10.89 27.53
CA THR A 36 10.46 9.76 26.80
C THR A 36 9.38 10.34 25.93
N ALA A 37 9.71 10.59 24.66
CA ALA A 37 8.73 10.88 23.64
C ALA A 37 7.81 9.66 23.58
N THR A 38 6.70 9.72 24.30
CA THR A 38 5.62 8.75 24.23
C THR A 38 4.95 8.98 22.89
N ALA A 39 5.47 8.32 21.85
CA ALA A 39 4.72 8.19 20.60
C ALA A 39 3.34 7.61 20.96
N ALA A 40 2.27 8.27 20.51
CA ALA A 40 0.93 7.78 20.77
C ALA A 40 0.80 6.35 20.22
N GLU A 41 0.24 5.44 21.03
CA GLU A 41 0.00 4.08 20.59
C GLU A 41 -0.98 4.07 19.41
N PRO A 42 -0.84 3.11 18.47
CA PRO A 42 -1.76 3.01 17.35
C PRO A 42 -3.17 2.63 17.84
N VAL A 43 -4.18 3.20 17.17
CA VAL A 43 -5.58 2.82 17.41
C VAL A 43 -5.92 1.62 16.53
N ILE A 44 -6.33 0.52 17.16
CA ILE A 44 -6.67 -0.74 16.49
C ILE A 44 -8.14 -1.06 16.70
N PHE A 45 -8.86 -1.38 15.64
CA PHE A 45 -10.26 -1.80 15.72
C PHE A 45 -10.68 -2.60 14.49
N THR A 46 -11.77 -3.36 14.64
CA THR A 46 -12.40 -4.10 13.56
C THR A 46 -13.67 -3.39 13.10
N GLN A 47 -13.94 -3.42 11.79
CA GLN A 47 -15.18 -2.98 11.19
C GLN A 47 -15.69 -4.07 10.26
N THR A 48 -17.00 -4.33 10.28
CA THR A 48 -17.63 -5.29 9.36
C THR A 48 -18.72 -4.60 8.57
N ILE A 49 -18.74 -4.83 7.26
CA ILE A 49 -19.81 -4.38 6.35
C ILE A 49 -20.44 -5.63 5.74
N THR A 50 -21.76 -5.73 5.78
CA THR A 50 -22.49 -6.84 5.16
C THR A 50 -23.56 -6.31 4.22
N VAL A 51 -23.58 -6.88 3.02
CA VAL A 51 -24.60 -6.69 1.99
C VAL A 51 -25.26 -8.05 1.77
N SER A 52 -26.39 -8.27 2.42
CA SER A 52 -27.15 -9.52 2.37
C SER A 52 -28.18 -9.57 1.24
N THR A 53 -28.62 -8.41 0.74
CA THR A 53 -29.50 -8.30 -0.42
C THR A 53 -28.66 -8.06 -1.67
N PRO A 54 -28.83 -8.83 -2.76
CA PRO A 54 -28.06 -8.64 -3.99
C PRO A 54 -28.16 -7.20 -4.51
N ILE A 55 -27.01 -6.55 -4.75
CA ILE A 55 -26.92 -5.21 -5.32
C ILE A 55 -26.18 -5.23 -6.67
N PRO A 56 -26.42 -4.27 -7.58
CA PRO A 56 -25.69 -4.18 -8.84
C PRO A 56 -24.16 -4.15 -8.63
N ALA A 57 -23.44 -4.99 -9.39
CA ALA A 57 -21.97 -5.09 -9.34
C ALA A 57 -21.31 -4.54 -10.61
N PHE A 58 -21.55 -5.16 -11.78
CA PHE A 58 -21.06 -4.69 -13.09
C PHE A 58 -21.86 -5.30 -14.26
N SER A 59 -21.75 -4.70 -15.45
CA SER A 59 -22.44 -5.17 -16.66
C SER A 59 -21.61 -6.20 -17.43
N CYS A 60 -22.25 -7.27 -17.94
CA CYS A 60 -21.62 -8.21 -18.87
C CYS A 60 -21.89 -7.88 -20.35
N ARG A 61 -22.69 -6.85 -20.62
CA ARG A 61 -23.02 -6.38 -21.99
C ARG A 61 -21.80 -5.95 -22.81
N PRO A 62 -20.80 -5.25 -22.23
CA PRO A 62 -19.59 -4.90 -22.97
C PRO A 62 -18.78 -6.11 -23.46
N TYR A 63 -19.05 -7.30 -22.91
CA TYR A 63 -18.36 -8.54 -23.24
C TYR A 63 -19.22 -9.51 -24.08
N GLY A 64 -20.36 -9.05 -24.61
CA GLY A 64 -21.21 -9.82 -25.53
C GLY A 64 -22.33 -10.64 -24.88
N TYR A 65 -22.58 -10.46 -23.57
CA TYR A 65 -23.66 -11.15 -22.86
C TYR A 65 -24.89 -10.26 -22.64
N SER A 66 -26.07 -10.85 -22.46
CA SER A 66 -27.34 -10.10 -22.34
C SER A 66 -27.73 -9.72 -20.91
N PHE A 67 -26.90 -10.04 -19.91
CA PHE A 67 -27.20 -9.86 -18.49
C PHE A 67 -26.22 -8.90 -17.80
N ASP A 68 -26.61 -8.43 -16.62
CA ASP A 68 -25.77 -7.70 -15.68
C ASP A 68 -25.49 -8.61 -14.46
N THR A 69 -24.59 -8.19 -13.57
CA THR A 69 -24.27 -8.97 -12.36
C THR A 69 -24.77 -8.27 -11.10
N LEU A 70 -25.17 -9.08 -10.13
CA LEU A 70 -25.48 -8.64 -8.77
C LEU A 70 -24.47 -9.26 -7.80
N ALA A 71 -24.30 -8.70 -6.60
CA ALA A 71 -23.42 -9.26 -5.58
C ALA A 71 -24.00 -9.14 -4.17
N THR A 72 -23.67 -10.14 -3.34
CA THR A 72 -23.80 -10.11 -1.87
C THR A 72 -22.43 -10.35 -1.28
N PHE A 73 -22.09 -9.71 -0.16
CA PHE A 73 -20.79 -9.89 0.47
C PHE A 73 -20.76 -9.48 1.94
N THR A 74 -19.80 -10.03 2.65
CA THR A 74 -19.32 -9.55 3.93
C THR A 74 -17.87 -9.14 3.76
N VAL A 75 -17.55 -7.93 4.22
CA VAL A 75 -16.17 -7.42 4.29
C VAL A 75 -15.82 -7.19 5.75
N GLU A 76 -14.74 -7.79 6.19
CA GLU A 76 -14.12 -7.54 7.49
C GLU A 76 -12.85 -6.70 7.28
N PHE A 77 -12.75 -5.61 8.04
CA PHE A 77 -11.60 -4.74 8.08
C PHE A 77 -10.95 -4.82 9.46
N HIS A 78 -9.69 -5.23 9.52
CA HIS A 78 -8.85 -5.01 10.69
C HIS A 78 -8.01 -3.76 10.46
N ILE A 79 -8.32 -2.68 11.18
CA ILE A 79 -7.81 -1.33 10.92
C ILE A 79 -6.82 -0.94 12.02
N ILE A 80 -5.65 -0.43 11.60
CA ILE A 80 -4.60 0.10 12.46
C ILE A 80 -4.32 1.54 12.01
N ARG A 81 -4.49 2.51 12.91
CA ARG A 81 -4.24 3.93 12.64
C ARG A 81 -3.11 4.47 13.52
N PHE A 82 -2.20 5.20 12.89
CA PHE A 82 -1.09 5.87 13.55
C PHE A 82 -1.29 7.39 13.48
N PHE A 83 -1.04 8.07 14.60
CA PHE A 83 -1.27 9.49 14.73
C PHE A 83 -0.05 10.23 15.27
N GLU A 84 0.11 11.48 14.83
CA GLU A 84 0.96 12.48 15.46
C GLU A 84 0.04 13.60 16.02
N GLY A 85 -0.16 13.60 17.34
CA GLY A 85 -1.22 14.40 17.95
C GLY A 85 -2.60 13.95 17.46
N SER A 86 -3.36 14.86 16.86
CA SER A 86 -4.67 14.57 16.24
C SER A 86 -4.58 14.24 14.75
N THR A 87 -3.38 14.28 14.16
CA THR A 87 -3.18 14.12 12.72
C THR A 87 -2.91 12.66 12.38
N LEU A 88 -3.72 12.08 11.48
CA LEU A 88 -3.49 10.73 10.97
C LEU A 88 -2.26 10.74 10.05
N VAL A 89 -1.26 9.91 10.36
CA VAL A 89 -0.03 9.81 9.56
C VAL A 89 0.10 8.49 8.80
N LYS A 90 -0.65 7.46 9.21
CA LYS A 90 -0.71 6.18 8.49
C LYS A 90 -1.96 5.41 8.87
N GLU A 91 -2.57 4.74 7.89
CA GLU A 91 -3.63 3.77 8.15
C GLU A 91 -3.31 2.47 7.42
N ILE A 92 -3.43 1.34 8.11
CA ILE A 92 -3.32 0.00 7.53
C ILE A 92 -4.67 -0.68 7.70
N ARG A 93 -5.19 -1.28 6.64
CA ARG A 93 -6.39 -2.13 6.67
C ARG A 93 -6.02 -3.50 6.13
N HIS A 94 -6.18 -4.53 6.94
CA HIS A 94 -6.29 -5.89 6.43
C HIS A 94 -7.77 -6.13 6.10
N ILE A 95 -8.03 -6.58 4.89
CA ILE A 95 -9.37 -6.66 4.32
C ILE A 95 -9.59 -8.08 3.85
N ASP A 96 -10.59 -8.72 4.44
CA ASP A 96 -11.09 -10.03 4.04
C ASP A 96 -12.52 -9.87 3.54
N THR A 97 -12.79 -10.38 2.34
CA THR A 97 -14.11 -10.33 1.73
C THR A 97 -14.52 -11.73 1.31
N THR A 98 -15.77 -12.07 1.61
CA THR A 98 -16.43 -13.28 1.13
C THR A 98 -17.80 -12.90 0.58
N GLY A 99 -18.17 -13.44 -0.57
CA GLY A 99 -19.44 -13.13 -1.19
C GLY A 99 -19.78 -14.02 -2.37
N THR A 100 -20.85 -13.65 -3.04
CA THR A 100 -21.38 -14.34 -4.21
C THR A 100 -21.74 -13.30 -5.28
N ILE A 101 -21.37 -13.57 -6.52
CA ILE A 101 -21.82 -12.83 -7.70
C ILE A 101 -22.93 -13.65 -8.37
N TYR A 102 -23.99 -12.99 -8.80
CA TYR A 102 -25.16 -13.59 -9.43
C TYR A 102 -25.33 -13.02 -10.83
N ARG A 103 -25.99 -13.77 -11.72
CA ARG A 103 -26.64 -13.16 -12.88
C ARG A 103 -27.87 -12.37 -12.45
N SER A 104 -28.09 -11.21 -13.08
CA SER A 104 -29.23 -10.36 -12.77
C SER A 104 -30.57 -10.93 -13.24
N ASP A 105 -30.55 -11.82 -14.25
CA ASP A 105 -31.74 -12.42 -14.88
C ASP A 105 -32.06 -13.83 -14.34
N ASP A 106 -31.12 -14.48 -13.66
CA ASP A 106 -31.29 -15.79 -13.04
C ASP A 106 -30.41 -15.90 -11.78
N LEU A 107 -31.01 -15.71 -10.60
CA LEU A 107 -30.31 -15.76 -9.32
C LEU A 107 -29.82 -17.17 -8.92
N SER A 108 -30.16 -18.21 -9.68
CA SER A 108 -29.59 -19.55 -9.47
C SER A 108 -28.19 -19.71 -10.07
N LYS A 109 -27.80 -18.80 -10.96
CA LYS A 109 -26.47 -18.75 -11.60
C LYS A 109 -25.56 -17.89 -10.75
N THR A 110 -24.61 -18.52 -10.07
CA THR A 110 -23.85 -17.88 -9.00
C THR A 110 -22.42 -18.33 -8.96
N ILE A 111 -21.54 -17.41 -8.60
CA ILE A 111 -20.14 -17.75 -8.39
C ILE A 111 -19.60 -17.14 -7.09
N PRO A 112 -18.92 -17.95 -6.25
CA PRO A 112 -18.24 -17.43 -5.08
C PRO A 112 -17.15 -16.42 -5.47
N TYR A 113 -17.09 -15.30 -4.76
CA TYR A 113 -16.01 -14.34 -4.90
C TYR A 113 -15.51 -13.85 -3.54
N GLY A 114 -14.28 -13.36 -3.51
CA GLY A 114 -13.68 -12.83 -2.29
C GLY A 114 -12.52 -11.90 -2.55
N ALA A 115 -11.90 -11.44 -1.48
CA ALA A 115 -10.68 -10.66 -1.46
C ALA A 115 -9.90 -10.99 -0.17
N ASN A 116 -8.58 -10.95 -0.24
CA ASN A 116 -7.70 -11.00 0.93
C ASN A 116 -6.51 -10.10 0.64
N LEU A 117 -6.54 -8.89 1.18
CA LEU A 117 -5.57 -7.85 0.84
C LEU A 117 -5.23 -6.96 2.03
N THR A 118 -4.08 -6.31 1.95
CA THR A 118 -3.69 -5.24 2.86
C THR A 118 -3.62 -3.93 2.10
N ARG A 119 -4.37 -2.92 2.56
CA ARG A 119 -4.33 -1.54 2.05
C ARG A 119 -3.65 -0.63 3.07
N THR A 120 -2.54 -0.02 2.69
CA THR A 120 -1.84 1.01 3.47
C THR A 120 -2.07 2.38 2.84
N LEU A 121 -2.57 3.33 3.62
CA LEU A 121 -2.68 4.75 3.26
C LEU A 121 -1.60 5.54 3.99
N ASP A 122 -0.84 6.32 3.22
CA ASP A 122 0.01 7.41 3.70
C ASP A 122 -0.68 8.74 3.32
N PRO A 123 -1.31 9.44 4.28
CA PRO A 123 -1.98 10.70 4.02
C PRO A 123 -1.04 11.84 3.61
N ALA A 124 0.22 11.83 4.06
CA ALA A 124 1.16 12.93 3.79
C ALA A 124 1.58 12.95 2.31
N SER A 125 1.79 11.78 1.72
CA SER A 125 2.07 11.62 0.30
C SER A 125 0.82 11.32 -0.54
N ASN A 126 -0.36 11.27 0.08
CA ASN A 126 -1.63 10.83 -0.51
C ASN A 126 -1.47 9.52 -1.32
N THR A 127 -0.67 8.59 -0.80
CA THR A 127 -0.34 7.34 -1.50
C THR A 127 -1.05 6.18 -0.85
N ILE A 128 -1.62 5.30 -1.68
CA ILE A 128 -2.20 4.04 -1.24
C ILE A 128 -1.36 2.90 -1.82
N THR A 129 -0.94 1.98 -0.97
CA THR A 129 -0.34 0.71 -1.39
C THR A 129 -1.29 -0.42 -1.04
N ILE A 130 -1.63 -1.24 -2.03
CA ILE A 130 -2.42 -2.45 -1.89
C ILE A 130 -1.50 -3.64 -2.14
N THR A 131 -1.61 -4.67 -1.32
CA THR A 131 -0.88 -5.94 -1.47
C THR A 131 -1.82 -7.10 -1.21
N GLY A 132 -1.62 -8.23 -1.88
CA GLY A 132 -2.46 -9.43 -1.71
C GLY A 132 -3.36 -9.69 -2.91
N LEU A 133 -4.51 -10.31 -2.69
CA LEU A 133 -5.51 -10.65 -3.70
C LEU A 133 -6.66 -9.64 -3.65
N PHE A 134 -6.70 -8.70 -4.60
CA PHE A 134 -7.71 -7.64 -4.60
C PHE A 134 -9.12 -8.17 -4.85
N ARG A 135 -9.27 -9.11 -5.78
CA ARG A 135 -10.46 -9.97 -5.91
C ARG A 135 -10.05 -11.34 -6.39
N TYR A 136 -10.82 -12.36 -6.05
CA TYR A 136 -10.74 -13.66 -6.67
C TYR A 136 -12.12 -14.27 -6.77
N THR A 137 -12.28 -15.14 -7.76
CA THR A 137 -13.50 -15.88 -8.03
C THR A 137 -13.13 -17.34 -8.21
N HIS A 138 -13.90 -18.25 -7.64
CA HIS A 138 -13.63 -19.69 -7.69
C HIS A 138 -14.86 -20.44 -8.21
N PRO A 139 -14.96 -20.69 -9.53
CA PRO A 139 -16.00 -21.55 -10.06
C PRO A 139 -15.78 -22.99 -9.62
N ASP A 140 -16.87 -23.74 -9.48
CA ASP A 140 -16.77 -25.15 -9.13
C ASP A 140 -16.05 -25.93 -10.24
N GLY A 141 -15.00 -26.66 -9.87
CA GLY A 141 -14.25 -27.53 -10.79
C GLY A 141 -13.35 -26.81 -11.82
N SER A 142 -13.26 -25.48 -11.81
CA SER A 142 -12.32 -24.72 -12.65
C SER A 142 -11.50 -23.75 -11.79
N GLY A 143 -10.21 -23.64 -12.08
CA GLY A 143 -9.24 -22.96 -11.20
C GLY A 143 -9.60 -21.50 -10.89
N MET A 144 -8.95 -20.95 -9.86
CA MET A 144 -9.16 -19.59 -9.37
C MET A 144 -8.87 -18.53 -10.45
N VAL A 145 -9.79 -17.58 -10.64
CA VAL A 145 -9.57 -16.35 -11.42
C VAL A 145 -9.32 -15.20 -10.44
N ALA A 146 -8.09 -14.69 -10.37
CA ALA A 146 -7.69 -13.62 -9.46
C ALA A 146 -7.43 -12.30 -10.20
N LEU A 147 -7.81 -11.18 -9.58
CA LEU A 147 -7.52 -9.80 -9.97
C LEU A 147 -6.42 -9.25 -9.06
N ASP A 148 -5.39 -8.64 -9.66
CA ASP A 148 -4.26 -7.99 -8.98
C ASP A 148 -3.60 -8.88 -7.91
N ALA A 149 -3.19 -10.09 -8.29
CA ALA A 149 -2.38 -10.93 -7.41
C ALA A 149 -0.96 -10.33 -7.31
N GLY A 150 -0.74 -9.46 -6.32
CA GLY A 150 0.55 -8.79 -6.17
C GLY A 150 0.48 -7.47 -5.40
N ARG A 151 1.10 -6.44 -5.97
CA ARG A 151 1.21 -5.10 -5.38
C ARG A 151 0.62 -4.07 -6.35
N THR A 152 -0.24 -3.21 -5.83
CA THR A 152 -0.82 -2.08 -6.57
C THR A 152 -0.54 -0.80 -5.81
N PHE A 153 0.01 0.20 -6.50
CA PHE A 153 0.18 1.55 -5.99
C PHE A 153 -0.86 2.47 -6.60
N VAL A 154 -1.51 3.27 -5.77
CA VAL A 154 -2.38 4.36 -6.21
C VAL A 154 -1.79 5.66 -5.68
N ILE A 155 -1.33 6.48 -6.61
CA ILE A 155 -0.88 7.86 -6.39
C ILE A 155 -1.88 8.72 -7.17
N PRO A 156 -3.01 9.11 -6.59
CA PRO A 156 -4.12 9.69 -7.34
C PRO A 156 -3.68 10.83 -8.27
N PRO A 157 -4.07 10.80 -9.56
CA PRO A 157 -5.00 9.86 -10.21
C PRO A 157 -4.37 8.58 -10.78
N THR A 158 -3.06 8.39 -10.65
CA THR A 158 -2.31 7.29 -11.25
C THR A 158 -2.46 5.99 -10.46
N VAL A 159 -2.78 4.90 -11.16
CA VAL A 159 -2.76 3.53 -10.64
C VAL A 159 -1.64 2.77 -11.36
N ILE A 160 -0.75 2.15 -10.58
CA ILE A 160 0.36 1.32 -11.06
C ILE A 160 0.17 -0.07 -10.45
N THR A 161 -0.13 -1.06 -11.28
CA THR A 161 -0.32 -2.45 -10.86
C THR A 161 0.88 -3.27 -11.31
N ASP A 162 1.54 -3.96 -10.38
CA ASP A 162 2.77 -4.68 -10.68
C ASP A 162 2.55 -6.05 -11.36
N THR A 163 1.37 -6.70 -11.24
CA THR A 163 1.09 -8.01 -11.91
C THR A 163 -0.35 -8.50 -11.72
N GLY A 164 -0.84 -9.30 -12.68
CA GLY A 164 -2.12 -10.05 -12.61
C GLY A 164 -3.12 -9.67 -13.71
N PRO A 165 -4.19 -10.47 -13.92
CA PRO A 165 -5.32 -10.07 -14.76
C PRO A 165 -5.90 -8.74 -14.27
N THR A 166 -6.11 -7.81 -15.19
CA THR A 166 -6.75 -6.52 -14.96
C THR A 166 -8.21 -6.69 -14.54
N GLN A 167 -8.81 -5.60 -14.01
CA GLN A 167 -10.23 -5.62 -13.65
C GLN A 167 -11.12 -6.04 -14.82
N VAL A 168 -10.77 -5.60 -16.03
CA VAL A 168 -11.50 -5.94 -17.26
C VAL A 168 -11.38 -7.43 -17.56
N GLU A 169 -10.18 -8.00 -17.47
CA GLU A 169 -9.97 -9.44 -17.71
C GLU A 169 -10.69 -10.32 -16.69
N TRP A 170 -10.69 -9.91 -15.40
CA TRP A 170 -11.47 -10.59 -14.36
C TRP A 170 -12.98 -10.51 -14.64
N GLN A 171 -13.50 -9.33 -15.02
CA GLN A 171 -14.91 -9.17 -15.36
C GLN A 171 -15.32 -10.02 -16.57
N MET A 172 -14.49 -10.05 -17.62
CA MET A 172 -14.70 -10.91 -18.79
C MET A 172 -14.81 -12.39 -18.41
N ALA A 173 -13.89 -12.86 -17.58
CA ALA A 173 -13.89 -14.25 -17.11
C ALA A 173 -15.14 -14.57 -16.29
N VAL A 174 -15.51 -13.72 -15.32
CA VAL A 174 -16.72 -13.91 -14.50
C VAL A 174 -17.97 -13.99 -15.37
N CYS A 175 -18.10 -13.10 -16.36
CA CYS A 175 -19.23 -13.12 -17.29
C CYS A 175 -19.28 -14.41 -18.11
N ALA A 176 -18.13 -14.88 -18.61
CA ALA A 176 -18.07 -16.12 -19.37
C ALA A 176 -18.46 -17.34 -18.53
N ILE A 177 -18.04 -17.38 -17.27
CA ILE A 177 -18.38 -18.46 -16.35
C ILE A 177 -19.88 -18.46 -16.03
N LEU A 178 -20.44 -17.31 -15.63
CA LEU A 178 -21.86 -17.19 -15.32
C LEU A 178 -22.77 -17.47 -16.53
N ALA A 179 -22.29 -17.24 -17.75
CA ALA A 179 -23.02 -17.57 -18.97
C ALA A 179 -23.01 -19.09 -19.28
N ALA A 180 -22.05 -19.84 -18.75
CA ALA A 180 -21.87 -21.27 -18.98
C ALA A 180 -22.60 -22.15 -17.96
N GLU A 181 -22.95 -21.60 -16.79
CA GLU A 181 -23.79 -22.27 -15.78
C GLU A 181 -25.22 -22.50 -16.28
#